data_AF-A0A258CWW2-F1
#
_entry.id   AF-A0A258CWW2-F1
#
_cell.length_a   1.000
_cell.length_b   1.000
_cell.length_c   1.000
_cell.angle_alpha   90.00
_cell.angle_beta   90.00
_cell.angle_gamma   90.00
#
_symmetry.space_group_name_H-M   'P 1'
#
loop_
_entity.id
_entity.type
_entity.pdbx_description
1 polymer ?
#
loop_
_entity_poly.entity_id
_entity_poly.type
_entity_poly.pdbx_seq_one_letter_code
_entity_poly.pdbx_strand_id
1 'polypeptide(L)'
;RAPLAPNLAVRLEGDTLRMADLITDSRDWRSRRDVDLALIEGAGGVMSPMTDEATNLDLMAALGLPVLLVAGSYLGTASHLLTALEVVRARGLIIAAIVVSESLDAPDLDQTLALLRAFEQQAPILSAPRAETWDAGALVDTLLA
;
A
#
# COMPACT_ATOMS: atom_id res chain seq x y z
N ARG A 1 -13.38 -12.93 14.00
CA ARG A 1 -12.50 -13.79 13.14
C ARG A 1 -11.05 -13.53 13.57
N ALA A 2 -10.17 -14.54 13.51
CA ALA A 2 -8.76 -14.37 13.89
C ALA A 2 -8.00 -13.52 12.85
N PRO A 3 -7.04 -12.67 13.26
CA PRO A 3 -6.23 -11.90 12.33
C PRO A 3 -5.20 -12.82 11.67
N LEU A 4 -5.51 -13.33 10.48
CA LEU A 4 -4.69 -14.28 9.75
C LEU A 4 -4.32 -13.72 8.37
N ALA A 5 -3.17 -14.15 7.84
CA ALA A 5 -2.83 -13.88 6.45
C ALA A 5 -3.89 -14.52 5.52
N PRO A 6 -4.17 -13.90 4.35
CA PRO A 6 -5.24 -14.35 3.45
C PRO A 6 -5.18 -15.84 3.10
N ASN A 7 -3.99 -16.35 2.75
CA ASN A 7 -3.81 -17.77 2.43
C ASN A 7 -4.15 -18.69 3.61
N LEU A 8 -3.81 -18.30 4.84
CA LEU A 8 -4.17 -19.07 6.04
C LEU A 8 -5.68 -19.09 6.26
N ALA A 9 -6.34 -17.94 6.09
CA ALA A 9 -7.78 -17.79 6.31
C ALA A 9 -8.58 -18.65 5.33
N VAL A 10 -8.24 -18.62 4.04
CA VAL A 10 -8.96 -19.36 2.99
C VAL A 10 -8.77 -20.87 3.16
N ARG A 11 -7.58 -21.33 3.55
CA ARG A 11 -7.35 -22.77 3.84
C ARG A 11 -8.17 -23.29 5.02
N LEU A 12 -8.40 -22.47 6.04
CA LEU A 12 -9.26 -22.86 7.18
C LEU A 12 -10.73 -23.03 6.76
N GLU A 13 -11.14 -22.41 5.66
CA GLU A 13 -12.47 -22.55 5.06
C GLU A 13 -12.53 -23.70 4.02
N GLY A 14 -11.42 -24.45 3.84
CA GLY A 14 -11.34 -25.58 2.91
C GLY A 14 -11.22 -25.18 1.45
N ASP A 15 -10.80 -23.94 1.18
CA ASP A 15 -10.72 -23.36 -0.17
C ASP A 15 -9.27 -22.94 -0.49
N THR A 16 -9.02 -22.41 -1.69
CA THR A 16 -7.70 -21.94 -2.14
C THR A 16 -7.80 -20.60 -2.85
N LEU A 17 -7.02 -19.62 -2.40
CA LEU A 17 -6.91 -18.33 -3.07
C LEU A 17 -5.86 -18.40 -4.18
N ARG A 18 -6.26 -18.14 -5.43
CA ARG A 18 -5.36 -18.15 -6.57
C ARG A 18 -5.07 -16.74 -7.05
N MET A 19 -3.79 -16.45 -7.31
CA MET A 19 -3.35 -15.13 -7.76
C MET A 19 -4.00 -14.73 -9.10
N ALA A 20 -4.18 -15.69 -10.01
CA ALA A 20 -4.82 -15.47 -11.30
C ALA A 20 -6.27 -14.95 -11.18
N ASP A 21 -7.00 -15.42 -10.17
CA ASP A 21 -8.38 -15.00 -9.93
C ASP A 21 -8.40 -13.53 -9.46
N LEU A 22 -7.54 -13.17 -8.50
CA LEU A 22 -7.38 -11.79 -8.02
C LEU A 22 -7.02 -10.81 -9.16
N ILE A 23 -6.11 -11.21 -10.04
CA ILE A 23 -5.70 -10.39 -11.20
C ILE A 23 -6.86 -10.22 -12.17
N THR A 24 -7.58 -11.30 -12.48
CA THR A 24 -8.70 -11.29 -13.43
C THR A 24 -9.83 -10.41 -12.89
N ASP A 25 -10.23 -10.63 -11.64
CA ASP A 25 -11.30 -9.87 -10.99
C ASP A 25 -10.98 -8.37 -10.94
N SER A 26 -9.73 -8.01 -10.61
CA SER A 26 -9.28 -6.62 -10.58
C SER A 26 -9.35 -5.97 -11.97
N ARG A 27 -8.89 -6.68 -13.02
CA ARG A 27 -8.91 -6.17 -14.40
C ARG A 27 -10.34 -6.06 -14.93
N ASP A 28 -11.19 -7.03 -14.65
CA ASP A 28 -12.59 -7.07 -15.07
C ASP A 28 -13.45 -6.05 -14.33
N TRP A 29 -13.16 -5.79 -13.06
CA TRP A 29 -13.84 -4.74 -12.30
C TRP A 29 -13.55 -3.38 -12.93
N ARG A 30 -12.27 -3.13 -13.26
CA ARG A 30 -11.80 -1.88 -13.86
C ARG A 30 -12.32 -1.67 -15.29
N SER A 31 -12.34 -2.71 -16.12
CA SER A 31 -12.77 -2.58 -17.53
C SER A 31 -14.25 -2.24 -17.71
N ARG A 32 -15.07 -2.49 -16.68
CA ARG A 32 -16.53 -2.31 -16.71
C ARG A 32 -17.00 -0.99 -16.08
N ARG A 33 -16.09 -0.15 -15.61
CA ARG A 33 -16.44 1.07 -14.87
C ARG A 33 -15.64 2.25 -15.40
N ASP A 34 -16.32 3.38 -15.46
CA ASP A 34 -15.74 4.68 -15.75
C ASP A 34 -15.74 5.46 -14.43
N VAL A 35 -14.56 5.56 -13.82
CA VAL A 35 -14.35 6.23 -12.53
C VAL A 35 -13.06 7.05 -12.62
N ASP A 36 -13.05 8.22 -12.00
CA ASP A 36 -11.86 9.09 -12.01
C ASP A 36 -10.70 8.46 -11.22
N LEU A 37 -11.01 7.75 -10.13
CA LEU A 37 -10.04 7.08 -9.28
C LEU A 37 -10.55 5.70 -8.83
N ALA A 38 -9.70 4.68 -8.96
CA ALA A 38 -9.93 3.35 -8.39
C ALA A 38 -8.73 2.96 -7.53
N LEU A 39 -9.01 2.56 -6.28
CA LEU A 39 -8.00 2.05 -5.36
C LEU A 39 -8.16 0.53 -5.22
N ILE A 40 -7.06 -0.19 -5.34
CA ILE A 40 -6.98 -1.63 -5.07
C ILE A 40 -6.14 -1.80 -3.82
N GLU A 41 -6.81 -2.14 -2.72
CA GLU A 41 -6.15 -2.40 -1.44
C GLU A 41 -5.75 -3.88 -1.35
N GLY A 42 -4.45 -4.14 -1.16
CA GLY A 42 -3.95 -5.47 -0.83
C GLY A 42 -4.26 -5.85 0.62
N ALA A 43 -3.84 -7.03 1.06
CA ALA A 43 -4.02 -7.44 2.46
C ALA A 43 -2.68 -7.56 3.19
N GLY A 44 -2.46 -6.71 4.19
CA GLY A 44 -1.19 -6.63 4.91
C GLY A 44 -0.17 -5.71 4.22
N GLY A 45 1.12 -6.04 4.35
CA GLY A 45 2.22 -5.26 3.78
C GLY A 45 2.62 -5.70 2.36
N VAL A 46 3.59 -4.99 1.78
CA VAL A 46 4.10 -5.23 0.41
C VAL A 46 4.49 -6.70 0.17
N MET A 47 5.17 -7.32 1.14
CA MET A 47 5.63 -8.71 1.05
C MET A 47 4.72 -9.71 1.76
N SER A 48 3.51 -9.30 2.16
CA SER A 48 2.58 -10.21 2.81
C SER A 48 2.14 -11.31 1.84
N PRO A 49 2.19 -12.60 2.25
CA PRO A 49 1.68 -13.71 1.45
C PRO A 49 0.18 -13.55 1.18
N MET A 50 -0.18 -13.56 -0.09
CA MET A 50 -1.57 -13.57 -0.54
C MET A 50 -2.02 -14.98 -0.85
N THR A 51 -1.18 -15.74 -1.56
CA THR A 51 -1.34 -17.18 -1.81
C THR A 51 -0.17 -17.94 -1.18
N ASP A 52 -0.07 -19.25 -1.43
CA ASP A 52 1.04 -20.05 -0.92
C ASP A 52 2.35 -19.81 -1.69
N GLU A 53 2.29 -19.20 -2.88
CA GLU A 53 3.42 -18.97 -3.78
C GLU A 53 3.66 -17.49 -4.10
N ALA A 54 2.73 -16.60 -3.74
CA ALA A 54 2.75 -15.22 -4.18
C ALA A 54 2.34 -14.23 -3.08
N THR A 55 2.91 -13.03 -3.16
CA THR A 55 2.73 -11.93 -2.22
C THR A 55 1.92 -10.78 -2.82
N ASN A 56 1.61 -9.75 -2.03
CA ASN A 56 1.07 -8.49 -2.55
C ASN A 56 1.96 -7.86 -3.63
N LEU A 57 3.29 -7.98 -3.52
CA LEU A 57 4.22 -7.47 -4.53
C LEU A 57 3.98 -8.13 -5.90
N ASP A 58 3.70 -9.43 -5.92
CA ASP A 58 3.42 -10.17 -7.16
C ASP A 58 2.09 -9.74 -7.78
N LEU A 59 1.08 -9.46 -6.94
CA LEU A 59 -0.19 -8.87 -7.39
C LEU A 59 0.03 -7.49 -8.00
N MET A 60 0.77 -6.60 -7.31
CA MET A 60 1.10 -5.26 -7.81
C MET A 60 1.84 -5.34 -9.15
N ALA A 61 2.86 -6.21 -9.25
CA ALA A 61 3.62 -6.43 -10.47
C ALA A 61 2.76 -6.95 -11.63
N ALA A 62 1.84 -7.88 -11.37
CA ALA A 62 0.95 -8.43 -12.38
C ALA A 62 -0.12 -7.44 -12.86
N LEU A 63 -0.56 -6.54 -11.98
CA LEU A 63 -1.49 -5.46 -12.34
C LEU A 63 -0.79 -4.31 -13.06
N GLY A 64 0.50 -4.06 -12.77
CA GLY A 64 1.30 -3.01 -13.39
C GLY A 64 0.76 -1.62 -13.12
N LEU A 65 0.06 -1.43 -12.00
CA LEU A 65 -0.53 -0.15 -11.61
C LEU A 65 0.43 0.65 -10.73
N PRO A 66 0.34 2.00 -10.72
CA PRO A 66 1.07 2.82 -9.77
C PRO A 66 0.73 2.44 -8.32
N VAL A 67 1.73 2.45 -7.45
CA VAL A 67 1.61 2.02 -6.05
C VAL A 67 1.50 3.24 -5.13
N LEU A 68 0.47 3.24 -4.30
CA LEU A 68 0.35 4.12 -3.13
C LEU A 68 0.89 3.38 -1.90
N LEU A 69 2.01 3.83 -1.35
CA LEU A 69 2.57 3.24 -0.12
C LEU A 69 2.05 4.00 1.10
N VAL A 70 1.48 3.27 2.06
CA VAL A 70 1.00 3.85 3.32
C VAL A 70 1.80 3.27 4.47
N ALA A 71 2.34 4.13 5.33
CA ALA A 71 3.09 3.75 6.53
C ALA A 71 2.61 4.54 7.75
N GLY A 72 2.81 3.98 8.95
CA GLY A 72 2.52 4.67 10.21
C GLY A 72 3.66 5.59 10.67
N SER A 73 3.44 6.48 11.63
CA SER A 73 4.50 7.31 12.24
C SER A 73 5.27 6.65 13.40
N TYR A 74 5.14 5.33 13.60
CA TYR A 74 5.78 4.61 14.71
C TYR A 74 7.31 4.46 14.55
N LEU A 75 8.01 4.22 15.67
CA LEU A 75 9.46 3.96 15.66
C LEU A 75 9.80 2.71 14.84
N GLY A 76 10.65 2.88 13.82
CA GLY A 76 11.00 1.83 12.85
C GLY A 76 10.37 2.03 11.48
N THR A 77 9.39 2.93 11.34
CA THR A 77 8.72 3.22 10.07
C THR A 77 9.69 3.61 8.95
N ALA A 78 10.74 4.37 9.25
CA ALA A 78 11.75 4.74 8.26
C ALA A 78 12.43 3.52 7.63
N SER A 79 12.85 2.56 8.44
CA SER A 79 13.45 1.32 7.94
C SER A 79 12.44 0.51 7.11
N HIS A 80 11.21 0.37 7.61
CA HIS A 80 10.18 -0.41 6.93
C HIS A 80 9.76 0.20 5.59
N LEU A 81 9.54 1.51 5.55
CA LEU A 81 9.14 2.22 4.34
C LEU A 81 10.27 2.20 3.30
N LEU A 82 11.51 2.52 3.68
CA LEU A 82 12.64 2.50 2.75
C LEU A 82 12.87 1.09 2.19
N THR A 83 12.77 0.05 3.03
CA THR A 83 12.84 -1.34 2.56
C THR A 83 11.72 -1.67 1.58
N ALA A 84 10.49 -1.26 1.87
CA ALA A 84 9.35 -1.45 0.98
C ALA A 84 9.56 -0.74 -0.37
N LEU A 85 10.05 0.50 -0.34
CA LEU A 85 10.37 1.27 -1.54
C LEU A 85 11.40 0.56 -2.43
N GLU A 86 12.49 0.07 -1.86
CA GLU A 86 13.51 -0.64 -2.63
C GLU A 86 12.96 -1.90 -3.30
N VAL A 87 12.15 -2.67 -2.58
CA VAL A 87 11.56 -3.90 -3.12
C VAL A 87 10.56 -3.60 -4.24
N VAL A 88 9.71 -2.56 -4.09
CA VAL A 88 8.74 -2.16 -5.11
C VAL A 88 9.46 -1.63 -6.35
N ARG A 89 10.46 -0.77 -6.19
CA ARG A 89 11.28 -0.24 -7.29
C ARG A 89 12.06 -1.31 -8.01
N ALA A 90 12.60 -2.29 -7.29
CA ALA A 90 13.30 -3.44 -7.88
C ALA A 90 12.40 -4.29 -8.79
N ARG A 91 11.07 -4.20 -8.65
CA ARG A 91 10.09 -4.80 -9.57
C ARG A 91 9.67 -3.90 -10.73
N GLY A 92 10.29 -2.73 -10.87
CA GLY A 92 9.98 -1.76 -11.94
C GLY A 92 8.64 -1.05 -11.74
N LEU A 93 8.06 -1.10 -10.54
CA LEU A 93 6.80 -0.44 -10.23
C LEU A 93 7.00 1.05 -9.92
N ILE A 94 6.05 1.86 -10.35
CA ILE A 94 6.03 3.31 -10.09
C ILE A 94 5.37 3.55 -8.74
N ILE A 95 6.00 4.37 -7.89
CA ILE A 95 5.40 4.86 -6.65
C ILE A 95 4.65 6.15 -7.00
N ALA A 96 3.32 6.13 -6.91
CA ALA A 96 2.49 7.32 -7.14
C ALA A 96 2.66 8.34 -6.01
N ALA A 97 2.59 7.85 -4.76
CA ALA A 97 2.81 8.66 -3.57
C ALA A 97 3.10 7.76 -2.36
N ILE A 98 3.59 8.40 -1.31
CA ILE A 98 3.74 7.85 0.03
C ILE A 98 2.85 8.65 0.97
N VAL A 99 2.10 7.97 1.82
CA VAL A 99 1.30 8.58 2.88
C VAL A 99 1.80 8.11 4.23
N VAL A 100 2.14 9.06 5.11
CA VAL A 100 2.51 8.78 6.49
C VAL A 100 1.31 9.07 7.39
N SER A 101 0.68 8.02 7.88
CA SER A 101 -0.45 8.07 8.80
C SER A 101 0.01 8.14 10.26
N GLU A 102 -0.53 9.10 10.99
CA GLU A 102 -0.21 9.25 12.40
C GLU A 102 -0.69 8.05 13.24
N SER A 103 0.28 7.41 13.89
CA SER A 103 0.08 6.28 14.79
C SER A 103 -0.20 6.77 16.21
N LEU A 104 -1.00 6.01 16.96
CA LEU A 104 -1.21 6.27 18.39
C LEU A 104 0.09 6.01 19.16
N ASP A 105 0.36 6.81 20.19
CA ASP A 105 1.53 6.67 21.07
C ASP A 105 2.88 6.57 20.32
N ALA A 106 3.01 7.35 19.24
CA ALA A 106 4.14 7.33 18.33
C ALA A 106 4.99 8.61 18.41
N PRO A 107 6.20 8.61 17.81
CA PRO A 107 6.93 9.83 17.53
C PRO A 107 6.07 10.87 16.79
N ASP A 108 6.45 12.13 16.98
CA ASP A 108 5.83 13.26 16.29
C ASP A 108 5.81 13.04 14.76
N LEU A 109 4.65 13.30 14.16
CA LEU A 109 4.43 13.06 12.74
C LEU A 109 5.35 13.92 11.87
N ASP A 110 5.56 15.18 12.23
CA ASP A 110 6.39 16.11 11.46
C ASP A 110 7.86 15.72 11.52
N GLN A 111 8.34 15.26 12.68
CA GLN A 111 9.69 14.67 12.81
C GLN A 111 9.85 13.44 11.92
N THR A 112 8.84 12.57 11.88
CA THR A 112 8.86 11.38 11.02
C THR A 112 8.90 11.75 9.54
N LEU A 113 8.07 12.71 9.12
CA LEU A 113 8.06 13.22 7.75
C LEU A 113 9.38 13.86 7.36
N ALA A 114 9.97 14.68 8.24
CA ALA A 114 11.27 15.32 8.01
C ALA A 114 12.38 14.27 7.84
N LEU A 115 12.39 13.24 8.69
CA LEU A 115 13.32 12.12 8.56
C LEU A 115 13.15 11.42 7.21
N LEU A 116 11.92 11.05 6.84
CA LEU A 116 11.66 10.31 5.59
C LEU A 116 12.05 11.11 4.35
N ARG A 117 11.72 12.41 4.32
CA ARG A 117 12.07 13.32 3.20
C ARG A 117 13.58 13.51 3.04
N ALA A 118 14.38 13.25 4.06
CA ALA A 118 15.84 13.28 3.95
C ALA A 118 16.40 12.09 3.12
N PHE A 119 15.67 10.97 3.07
CA PHE A 119 16.10 9.74 2.38
C PHE A 119 15.31 9.43 1.10
N GLU A 120 14.06 9.89 1.01
CA GLU A 120 13.21 9.68 -0.15
C GLU A 120 12.86 11.02 -0.82
N GLN A 121 13.32 11.18 -2.06
CA GLN A 121 13.21 12.42 -2.83
C GLN A 121 12.55 12.24 -4.21
N GLN A 122 12.19 11.00 -4.59
CA GLN A 122 11.62 10.71 -5.91
C GLN A 122 10.10 10.68 -5.87
N ALA A 123 9.52 10.09 -4.83
CA ALA A 123 8.07 9.98 -4.65
C ALA A 123 7.52 11.10 -3.75
N PRO A 124 6.34 11.65 -4.05
CA PRO A 124 5.65 12.58 -3.15
C PRO A 124 5.39 11.96 -1.77
N ILE A 125 5.69 12.69 -0.69
CA ILE A 125 5.42 12.26 0.69
C ILE A 125 4.38 13.19 1.33
N LEU A 126 3.21 12.61 1.61
CA LEU A 126 2.03 13.28 2.15
C LEU A 126 1.80 12.87 3.61
N SER A 127 1.22 13.78 4.38
CA SER A 127 0.84 13.54 5.77
C SER A 127 -0.63 13.14 5.89
N ALA A 128 -0.91 12.22 6.82
CA ALA A 128 -2.26 11.86 7.23
C ALA A 128 -2.35 11.92 8.76
N PRO A 129 -2.48 13.13 9.34
CA PRO A 129 -2.62 13.32 10.78
C PRO A 129 -3.91 12.68 11.31
N ARG A 130 -3.87 12.24 12.57
CA ARG A 130 -5.01 11.71 13.30
C ARG A 130 -5.76 12.87 13.94
N ALA A 131 -6.42 13.67 13.11
CA ALA A 131 -7.29 14.75 13.53
C ALA A 131 -8.77 14.37 13.33
N GLU A 132 -9.68 15.06 14.04
CA GLU A 132 -11.13 14.91 13.80
C GLU A 132 -11.54 15.29 12.38
N THR A 133 -10.75 16.15 11.72
CA THR A 133 -10.93 16.57 10.34
C THR A 133 -9.60 16.46 9.59
N TRP A 134 -9.36 15.30 8.96
CA TRP A 134 -8.28 15.16 7.97
C TRP A 134 -8.84 15.37 6.57
N ASP A 135 -8.15 16.18 5.77
CA ASP A 135 -8.46 16.42 4.37
C ASP A 135 -7.50 15.64 3.46
N ALA A 136 -8.05 14.77 2.63
CA ALA A 136 -7.31 13.99 1.65
C ALA A 136 -7.18 14.69 0.28
N GLY A 137 -7.62 15.95 0.15
CA GLY A 137 -7.58 16.71 -1.12
C GLY A 137 -6.21 16.69 -1.79
N ALA A 138 -5.14 16.97 -1.04
CA ALA A 138 -3.77 16.93 -1.56
C ALA A 138 -3.36 15.53 -2.08
N LEU A 139 -3.87 14.46 -1.45
CA LEU A 139 -3.65 13.09 -1.92
C LEU A 139 -4.41 12.84 -3.21
N VAL A 140 -5.69 13.22 -3.28
CA VAL A 140 -6.52 13.06 -4.48
C VAL A 140 -5.90 13.83 -5.66
N ASP A 141 -5.51 15.09 -5.45
CA ASP A 141 -4.85 15.91 -6.47
C ASP A 141 -3.55 15.26 -6.96
N THR A 142 -2.77 14.66 -6.07
CA THR A 142 -1.53 13.95 -6.42
C THR A 142 -1.81 12.68 -7.24
N LEU A 143 -2.90 11.97 -6.94
CA LEU A 143 -3.24 10.71 -7.63
C LEU A 143 -3.93 10.93 -8.99
N LEU A 144 -4.54 12.10 -9.21
CA LEU A 144 -5.24 12.46 -10.44
C LEU A 144 -4.41 13.33 -11.41
N ALA A 145 -3.22 13.77 -11.00
CA ALA A 145 -2.29 14.53 -11.83
C ALA A 145 -1.55 13.67 -12.86
#